data_AF-A0A1L8W9Q1-F1
#
_entry.id   AF-A0A1L8W9Q1-F1
#
_cell.length_a   1.000
_cell.length_b   1.000
_cell.length_c   1.000
_cell.angle_alpha   90.00
_cell.angle_beta   90.00
_cell.angle_gamma   90.00
#
_symmetry.space_group_name_H-M   'P 1'
#
loop_
_entity.id
_entity.type
_entity.pdbx_description
1 polymer ?
#
loop_
_entity_poly.entity_id
_entity_poly.type
_entity_poly.pdbx_seq_one_letter_code
_entity_poly.pdbx_strand_id
1 'polypeptide(L)'
;MDIGEKRKAQLGSLTYIFNEREVRLRLSSVGDYLQRESLVIRLLYDLSEKYFRCFSSTDLQLISERTKKRGLYLFSGPVGSGKTSLMYYLAQEEELQVITIEDPVEIEEMSFLQLQVNEKIQQTYDQLLKLALRHRPDLLIIGEIRDQKTAQIAIRAALTGHRVFATVHARHLNATEARMIELIGRKEELCECLSGVVYQEILLDYTQSSAVLWGYNFMYNGFEKKGWEYSYEEAQNNQWRSRPF
;
A
#
# COMPACT_ATOMS: atom_id res chain seq x y z
N MET A 1 -26.20 -9.61 -3.96
CA MET A 1 -26.26 -9.30 -5.40
C MET A 1 -27.66 -9.60 -5.86
N ASP A 2 -28.22 -8.80 -6.76
CA ASP A 2 -29.56 -8.96 -7.31
C ASP A 2 -29.53 -9.96 -8.47
N ILE A 3 -30.23 -11.09 -8.30
CA ILE A 3 -30.29 -12.17 -9.28
C ILE A 3 -31.10 -11.75 -10.54
N GLY A 4 -32.02 -10.80 -10.38
CA GLY A 4 -32.85 -10.29 -11.48
C GLY A 4 -32.15 -9.26 -12.37
N GLU A 5 -31.08 -8.63 -11.89
CA GLU A 5 -30.35 -7.59 -12.63
C GLU A 5 -29.06 -8.16 -13.23
N LYS A 6 -29.09 -8.52 -14.51
CA LYS A 6 -27.94 -9.10 -15.20
C LYS A 6 -27.14 -8.12 -16.06
N ARG A 7 -27.52 -6.84 -16.11
CA ARG A 7 -26.94 -5.84 -17.03
C ARG A 7 -25.97 -4.90 -16.34
N LYS A 8 -26.26 -4.53 -15.10
CA LYS A 8 -25.44 -3.57 -14.34
C LYS A 8 -24.27 -4.27 -13.65
N ALA A 9 -23.18 -3.53 -13.45
CA ALA A 9 -22.09 -3.99 -12.61
C ALA A 9 -22.60 -4.18 -11.17
N GLN A 10 -22.34 -5.35 -10.60
CA GLN A 10 -22.70 -5.69 -9.23
C GLN A 10 -21.44 -6.06 -8.45
N LEU A 11 -21.29 -5.45 -7.28
CA LEU A 11 -20.20 -5.71 -6.35
C LEU A 11 -20.76 -6.39 -5.10
N GLY A 12 -20.04 -7.37 -4.57
CA GLY A 12 -20.39 -8.07 -3.34
C GLY A 12 -19.16 -8.56 -2.61
N SER A 13 -19.34 -8.91 -1.33
CA SER A 13 -18.34 -9.62 -0.54
C SER A 13 -19.03 -10.67 0.32
N LEU A 14 -18.36 -11.80 0.55
CA LEU A 14 -18.83 -12.85 1.45
C LEU A 14 -17.65 -13.60 2.07
N THR A 15 -17.83 -14.14 3.26
CA THR A 15 -16.89 -15.09 3.86
C THR A 15 -17.31 -16.50 3.46
N TYR A 16 -16.39 -17.25 2.85
CA TYR A 16 -16.61 -18.62 2.41
C TYR A 16 -15.76 -19.56 3.26
N ILE A 17 -16.38 -20.59 3.82
CA ILE A 17 -15.68 -21.60 4.62
C ILE A 17 -15.29 -22.75 3.70
N PHE A 18 -13.98 -22.98 3.55
CA PHE A 18 -13.42 -24.07 2.75
C PHE A 18 -12.40 -24.85 3.56
N ASN A 19 -12.62 -26.16 3.75
CA ASN A 19 -11.75 -27.03 4.56
C ASN A 19 -11.41 -26.44 5.94
N GLU A 20 -12.44 -25.98 6.67
CA GLU A 20 -12.33 -25.34 7.99
C GLU A 20 -11.54 -24.02 8.02
N ARG A 21 -11.18 -23.47 6.86
CA ARG A 21 -10.58 -22.14 6.73
C ARG A 21 -11.60 -21.14 6.23
N GLU A 22 -11.68 -20.00 6.88
CA GLU A 22 -12.44 -18.86 6.39
C GLU A 22 -11.63 -18.16 5.30
N VAL A 23 -12.25 -17.91 4.16
CA VAL A 23 -11.67 -17.13 3.06
C VAL A 23 -12.65 -16.03 2.70
N ARG A 24 -12.23 -14.78 2.86
CA ARG A 24 -13.05 -13.65 2.45
C ARG A 24 -12.94 -13.44 0.95
N LEU A 25 -14.08 -13.34 0.28
CA LEU A 25 -14.19 -13.21 -1.16
C LEU A 25 -14.77 -11.85 -1.53
N ARG A 26 -14.22 -11.25 -2.58
CA ARG A 26 -14.84 -10.16 -3.33
C ARG A 26 -15.37 -10.67 -4.65
N LEU A 27 -16.62 -10.31 -4.95
CA LEU A 27 -17.31 -10.68 -6.17
C LEU A 27 -17.58 -9.43 -6.99
N SER A 28 -17.30 -9.51 -8.28
CA SER A 28 -17.67 -8.49 -9.26
C SER A 28 -18.33 -9.18 -10.45
N SER A 29 -19.62 -8.91 -10.68
CA SER A 29 -20.31 -9.38 -11.87
C SER A 29 -20.74 -8.23 -12.77
N VAL A 30 -20.82 -8.49 -14.08
CA VAL A 30 -21.35 -7.56 -15.07
C VAL A 30 -21.85 -8.34 -16.29
N GLY A 31 -22.96 -7.90 -16.88
CA GLY A 31 -23.42 -8.42 -18.17
C GLY A 31 -22.77 -7.71 -19.34
N ASP A 32 -22.40 -8.45 -20.38
CA ASP A 32 -22.05 -7.87 -21.67
C ASP A 32 -23.30 -7.39 -22.44
N TYR A 33 -23.09 -6.80 -23.63
CA TYR A 33 -24.19 -6.32 -24.47
C TYR A 33 -25.15 -7.43 -24.96
N LEU A 34 -24.72 -8.70 -24.89
CA LEU A 34 -25.50 -9.89 -25.23
C LEU A 34 -26.17 -10.52 -24.00
N GLN A 35 -26.11 -9.85 -22.83
CA GLN A 35 -26.62 -10.34 -21.55
C GLN A 35 -25.91 -11.60 -21.01
N ARG A 36 -24.66 -11.83 -21.41
CA ARG A 36 -23.81 -12.88 -20.82
C ARG A 36 -23.12 -12.29 -19.60
N GLU A 37 -23.30 -12.92 -18.45
CA GLU A 37 -22.65 -12.46 -17.22
C GLU A 37 -21.20 -12.95 -17.15
N SER A 38 -20.31 -12.03 -16.81
CA SER A 38 -18.95 -12.31 -16.33
C SER A 38 -18.94 -12.18 -14.81
N LEU A 39 -18.25 -13.09 -14.12
CA LEU A 39 -18.03 -13.05 -12.68
C LEU A 39 -16.54 -13.18 -12.39
N VAL A 40 -16.00 -12.22 -11.66
CA VAL A 40 -14.65 -12.29 -11.08
C VAL A 40 -14.80 -12.51 -9.58
N ILE A 41 -14.14 -13.55 -9.07
CA ILE A 41 -14.01 -13.80 -7.63
C ILE A 41 -12.55 -13.55 -7.27
N ARG A 42 -12.33 -12.57 -6.39
CA ARG A 42 -11.02 -12.31 -5.80
C ARG A 42 -11.00 -12.86 -4.38
N LEU A 43 -10.00 -13.68 -4.09
CA LEU A 43 -9.73 -14.16 -2.75
C LEU A 43 -8.92 -13.09 -2.02
N LEU A 44 -9.44 -12.60 -0.91
CA LEU A 44 -8.67 -11.80 0.03
C LEU A 44 -7.87 -12.76 0.92
N TYR A 45 -6.68 -12.32 1.33
CA TYR A 45 -5.76 -13.12 2.11
C TYR A 45 -5.31 -12.32 3.32
N ASP A 46 -5.04 -13.02 4.41
CA ASP A 46 -4.39 -12.46 5.57
C ASP A 46 -2.89 -12.29 5.28
N LEU A 47 -2.27 -11.29 5.91
CA LEU A 47 -0.81 -11.19 5.99
C LEU A 47 -0.30 -12.33 6.86
N SER A 48 -0.02 -13.50 6.28
CA SER A 48 0.77 -14.51 6.97
C SER A 48 2.25 -14.32 6.63
N GLU A 49 3.10 -14.22 7.65
CA GLU A 49 4.58 -14.06 7.57
C GLU A 49 5.26 -15.05 6.61
N LYS A 50 4.62 -16.18 6.29
CA LYS A 50 5.21 -17.24 5.47
C LYS A 50 5.53 -16.89 4.01
N TYR A 51 5.09 -15.74 3.48
CA TYR A 51 5.15 -15.47 2.04
C TYR A 51 6.00 -14.28 1.62
N PHE A 52 6.48 -13.44 2.53
CA PHE A 52 7.32 -12.31 2.13
C PHE A 52 8.77 -12.75 2.10
N ARG A 53 9.39 -12.59 0.93
CA ARG A 53 10.80 -12.89 0.73
C ARG A 53 11.49 -11.69 0.13
N CYS A 54 12.71 -11.41 0.54
CA CYS A 54 13.51 -10.32 0.00
C CYS A 54 14.88 -10.83 -0.43
N PHE A 55 15.49 -10.11 -1.38
CA PHE A 55 16.87 -10.37 -1.75
C PHE A 55 17.87 -9.79 -0.74
N SER A 56 17.49 -8.73 0.00
CA SER A 56 18.36 -8.04 0.95
C SER A 56 17.65 -7.77 2.28
N SER A 57 18.01 -8.50 3.34
CA SER A 57 17.46 -8.25 4.69
C SER A 57 17.96 -6.94 5.31
N THR A 58 19.14 -6.47 4.86
CA THR A 58 19.70 -5.18 5.29
C THR A 58 18.88 -4.00 4.77
N ASP A 59 18.38 -4.08 3.53
CA ASP A 59 17.47 -3.07 3.00
C ASP A 59 16.17 -3.00 3.82
N LEU A 60 15.61 -4.14 4.21
CA LEU A 60 14.40 -4.19 5.02
C LEU A 60 14.61 -3.53 6.40
N GLN A 61 15.69 -3.88 7.08
CA GLN A 61 16.05 -3.29 8.38
C GLN A 61 16.19 -1.77 8.26
N LEU A 62 16.90 -1.31 7.23
CA LEU A 62 17.07 0.10 6.98
C LEU A 62 15.73 0.81 6.70
N ILE A 63 14.89 0.25 5.83
CA ILE A 63 13.56 0.81 5.53
C ILE A 63 12.73 0.88 6.81
N SER A 64 12.75 -0.16 7.63
CA SER A 64 12.06 -0.18 8.93
C SER A 64 12.54 0.95 9.83
N GLU A 65 13.85 1.08 10.05
CA GLU A 65 14.43 2.13 10.89
C GLU A 65 14.14 3.54 10.38
N ARG A 66 14.30 3.77 9.06
CA ARG A 66 14.14 5.08 8.42
C ARG A 66 12.69 5.53 8.35
N THR A 67 11.73 4.60 8.43
CA THR A 67 10.31 4.93 8.34
C THR A 67 9.64 5.19 9.70
N LYS A 68 10.33 5.06 10.85
CA LYS A 68 9.72 5.20 12.20
C LYS A 68 9.37 6.62 12.64
N LYS A 69 9.77 7.65 11.89
CA LYS A 69 9.61 9.06 12.32
C LYS A 69 8.35 9.67 11.72
N ARG A 70 8.01 10.88 12.16
CA ARG A 70 6.90 11.67 11.59
C ARG A 70 7.24 12.15 10.20
N GLY A 71 6.21 12.37 9.39
CA GLY A 71 6.33 12.82 8.01
C GLY A 71 5.69 11.84 7.04
N LEU A 72 5.81 12.17 5.76
CA LEU A 72 5.21 11.43 4.66
C LEU A 72 6.22 10.45 4.08
N TYR A 73 5.84 9.18 4.01
CA TYR A 73 6.58 8.12 3.33
C TYR A 73 5.76 7.57 2.18
N LEU A 74 6.33 7.61 0.98
CA LEU A 74 5.67 7.18 -0.24
C LEU A 74 6.18 5.83 -0.66
N PHE A 75 5.26 4.87 -0.82
CA PHE A 75 5.57 3.54 -1.32
C PHE A 75 5.12 3.46 -2.79
N SER A 76 6.04 3.20 -3.70
CA SER A 76 5.78 3.17 -5.14
C SER A 76 6.21 1.89 -5.82
N GLY A 77 5.68 1.66 -7.01
CA GLY A 77 5.91 0.44 -7.79
C GLY A 77 4.65 -0.04 -8.51
N PRO A 78 4.80 -1.02 -9.42
CA PRO A 78 3.69 -1.59 -10.21
C PRO A 78 2.55 -2.18 -9.36
N VAL A 79 1.40 -2.41 -9.97
CA VAL A 79 0.29 -3.16 -9.32
C VAL A 79 0.79 -4.55 -8.96
N GLY A 80 0.43 -5.04 -7.77
CA GLY A 80 0.88 -6.34 -7.29
C GLY A 80 2.33 -6.37 -6.80
N SER A 81 3.04 -5.25 -6.73
CA SER A 81 4.42 -5.23 -6.25
C SER A 81 4.57 -5.40 -4.74
N GLY A 82 3.49 -5.53 -3.95
CA GLY A 82 3.56 -5.77 -2.50
C GLY A 82 3.70 -4.53 -1.61
N LYS A 83 3.43 -3.32 -2.11
CA LYS A 83 3.51 -2.05 -1.34
C LYS A 83 2.67 -2.07 -0.06
N THR A 84 1.38 -2.41 -0.17
CA THR A 84 0.47 -2.44 0.98
C THR A 84 0.92 -3.46 2.01
N SER A 85 1.37 -4.64 1.55
CA SER A 85 1.93 -5.67 2.41
C SER A 85 3.15 -5.17 3.19
N LEU A 86 4.08 -4.45 2.54
CA LEU A 86 5.23 -3.85 3.22
C LEU A 86 4.80 -2.79 4.24
N MET A 87 3.87 -1.90 3.89
CA MET A 87 3.39 -0.87 4.83
C MET A 87 2.78 -1.50 6.10
N TYR A 88 1.99 -2.55 5.93
CA TYR A 88 1.36 -3.26 7.03
C TYR A 88 2.39 -4.02 7.88
N TYR A 89 3.33 -4.72 7.24
CA TYR A 89 4.44 -5.39 7.92
C TYR A 89 5.24 -4.41 8.80
N LEU A 90 5.65 -3.27 8.23
CA LEU A 90 6.39 -2.25 8.96
C LEU A 90 5.59 -1.66 10.13
N ALA A 91 4.26 -1.63 10.02
CA ALA A 91 3.38 -1.15 11.07
C ALA A 91 3.16 -2.20 12.18
N GLN A 92 3.11 -3.49 11.85
CA GLN A 92 2.97 -4.59 12.81
C GLN A 92 4.22 -4.78 13.69
N GLU A 93 5.40 -4.43 13.18
CA GLU A 93 6.68 -4.46 13.92
C GLU A 93 6.75 -3.45 15.07
N GLU A 94 5.73 -2.64 15.27
CA GLU A 94 5.65 -1.60 16.30
C GLU A 94 4.29 -1.64 17.01
N GLU A 95 4.26 -1.43 18.33
CA GLU A 95 3.01 -1.31 19.09
C GLU A 95 2.41 0.10 18.91
N LEU A 96 1.71 0.33 17.79
CA LEU A 96 1.18 1.64 17.38
C LEU A 96 -0.34 1.63 17.26
N GLN A 97 -0.97 2.79 17.48
CA GLN A 97 -2.33 3.01 17.04
C GLN A 97 -2.35 3.29 15.52
N VAL A 98 -2.59 2.25 14.74
CA VAL A 98 -2.65 2.32 13.27
C VAL A 98 -4.08 2.55 12.80
N ILE A 99 -4.27 3.55 11.93
CA ILE A 99 -5.54 3.81 11.25
C ILE A 99 -5.30 3.81 9.75
N THR A 100 -6.11 3.07 8.99
CA THR A 100 -6.01 3.03 7.52
C THR A 100 -7.23 3.67 6.87
N ILE A 101 -7.03 4.28 5.69
CA ILE A 101 -8.10 4.80 4.82
C ILE A 101 -7.87 4.24 3.42
N GLU A 102 -8.76 3.35 2.98
CA GLU A 102 -8.57 2.53 1.77
C GLU A 102 -9.79 2.50 0.86
N ASP A 103 -9.57 2.23 -0.43
CA ASP A 103 -10.61 2.10 -1.44
C ASP A 103 -10.30 0.97 -2.44
N PRO A 104 -10.69 -0.28 -2.14
CA PRO A 104 -11.20 -0.79 -0.86
C PRO A 104 -10.10 -1.45 0.02
N VAL A 105 -10.44 -1.94 1.22
CA VAL A 105 -9.46 -2.63 2.11
C VAL A 105 -9.05 -3.97 1.51
N GLU A 106 -7.80 -4.18 1.11
CA GLU A 106 -7.40 -5.43 0.42
C GLU A 106 -6.81 -6.51 1.36
N ILE A 107 -6.25 -6.10 2.49
CA ILE A 107 -5.65 -6.99 3.48
C ILE A 107 -6.32 -6.73 4.82
N GLU A 108 -6.75 -7.79 5.50
CA GLU A 108 -7.40 -7.65 6.81
C GLU A 108 -6.34 -7.71 7.90
N GLU A 109 -6.37 -6.73 8.81
CA GLU A 109 -5.48 -6.67 9.95
C GLU A 109 -6.27 -6.29 11.20
N MET A 110 -6.47 -7.27 12.09
CA MET A 110 -7.32 -7.15 13.27
C MET A 110 -6.81 -6.10 14.27
N SER A 111 -5.50 -5.84 14.30
CA SER A 111 -4.90 -4.82 15.17
C SER A 111 -5.08 -3.39 14.67
N PHE A 112 -5.51 -3.19 13.41
CA PHE A 112 -5.64 -1.85 12.82
C PHE A 112 -7.10 -1.39 12.80
N LEU A 113 -7.32 -0.08 12.95
CA LEU A 113 -8.61 0.52 12.62
C LEU A 113 -8.67 0.80 11.12
N GLN A 114 -9.28 -0.12 10.36
CA GLN A 114 -9.34 -0.03 8.90
C GLN A 114 -10.62 0.67 8.43
N LEU A 115 -10.50 1.84 7.81
CA LEU A 115 -11.62 2.63 7.28
C LEU A 115 -11.68 2.49 5.76
N GLN A 116 -12.86 2.14 5.24
CA GLN A 116 -13.07 2.02 3.80
C GLN A 116 -13.86 3.21 3.25
N VAL A 117 -13.43 3.75 2.12
CA VAL A 117 -14.18 4.76 1.37
C VAL A 117 -15.50 4.18 0.88
N ASN A 118 -16.58 4.94 1.05
CA ASN A 118 -17.89 4.57 0.57
C ASN A 118 -18.70 5.82 0.20
N GLU A 119 -18.60 6.21 -1.07
CA GLU A 119 -19.28 7.37 -1.64
C GLU A 119 -20.82 7.28 -1.51
N LYS A 120 -21.40 6.08 -1.50
CA LYS A 120 -22.87 5.90 -1.39
C LYS A 120 -23.44 6.39 -0.06
N ILE A 121 -22.62 6.36 0.99
CA ILE A 121 -22.98 6.86 2.33
C ILE A 121 -22.13 8.08 2.71
N GLN A 122 -21.54 8.76 1.71
CA GLN A 122 -20.73 9.96 1.85
C GLN A 122 -19.43 9.79 2.66
N GLN A 123 -18.97 8.56 2.90
CA GLN A 123 -17.68 8.28 3.55
C GLN A 123 -16.52 8.52 2.57
N THR A 124 -16.23 9.80 2.31
CA THR A 124 -15.13 10.23 1.45
C THR A 124 -13.79 10.22 2.19
N TYR A 125 -12.68 10.25 1.44
CA TYR A 125 -11.33 10.40 2.00
C TYR A 125 -11.20 11.57 3.00
N ASP A 126 -11.80 12.74 2.74
CA ASP A 126 -11.71 13.88 3.68
C ASP A 126 -12.37 13.59 5.02
N GLN A 127 -13.56 12.97 4.98
CA GLN A 127 -14.32 12.69 6.18
C GLN A 127 -13.61 11.65 7.03
N LEU A 128 -13.14 10.59 6.39
CA LEU A 128 -12.38 9.53 7.05
C LEU A 128 -11.05 10.07 7.59
N LEU A 129 -10.37 10.97 6.89
CA LEU A 129 -9.15 11.60 7.41
C LEU A 129 -9.45 12.42 8.67
N LYS A 130 -10.46 13.29 8.64
CA LYS A 130 -10.82 14.12 9.80
C LYS A 130 -11.18 13.27 11.01
N LEU A 131 -11.85 12.15 10.78
CA LEU A 131 -12.14 11.16 11.82
C LEU A 131 -10.85 10.53 12.33
N ALA A 132 -10.04 9.96 11.43
CA ALA A 132 -8.76 9.32 11.77
C ALA A 132 -7.89 10.22 12.64
N LEU A 133 -7.65 11.48 12.23
CA LEU A 133 -6.83 12.43 12.98
C LEU A 133 -7.37 12.73 14.41
N ARG A 134 -8.69 12.67 14.62
CA ARG A 134 -9.29 12.82 15.97
C ARG A 134 -9.11 11.60 16.86
N HIS A 135 -8.92 10.43 16.25
CA HIS A 135 -8.56 9.22 16.97
C HIS A 135 -7.08 9.19 17.38
N ARG A 136 -6.29 10.23 17.05
CA ARG A 136 -4.86 10.37 17.42
C ARG A 136 -4.00 9.18 16.95
N PRO A 137 -3.91 8.95 15.62
CA PRO A 137 -3.13 7.83 15.10
C PRO A 137 -1.64 8.07 15.33
N ASP A 138 -0.92 7.04 15.75
CA ASP A 138 0.55 7.05 15.71
C ASP A 138 1.03 6.89 14.27
N LEU A 139 0.33 6.07 13.48
CA LEU A 139 0.56 5.87 12.05
C LEU A 139 -0.77 5.93 11.29
N LEU A 140 -0.81 6.79 10.27
CA LEU A 140 -1.90 6.86 9.31
C LEU A 140 -1.47 6.20 7.99
N ILE A 141 -2.25 5.23 7.51
CA ILE A 141 -2.04 4.61 6.20
C ILE A 141 -3.11 5.11 5.23
N ILE A 142 -2.70 5.66 4.09
CA ILE A 142 -3.57 6.04 2.99
C ILE A 142 -3.34 5.02 1.87
N GLY A 143 -4.37 4.23 1.57
CA GLY A 143 -4.27 3.09 0.65
C GLY A 143 -3.61 3.43 -0.67
N GLU A 144 -4.02 4.52 -1.32
CA GLU A 144 -3.43 5.01 -2.56
C GLU A 144 -3.74 6.50 -2.79
N ILE A 145 -2.76 7.25 -3.31
CA ILE A 145 -2.95 8.61 -3.78
C ILE A 145 -3.18 8.58 -5.30
N ARG A 146 -4.43 8.74 -5.72
CA ARG A 146 -4.83 8.74 -7.15
C ARG A 146 -4.99 10.14 -7.73
N ASP A 147 -5.42 11.10 -6.91
CA ASP A 147 -5.81 12.43 -7.33
C ASP A 147 -5.26 13.53 -6.41
N GLN A 148 -5.43 14.77 -6.85
CA GLN A 148 -4.99 15.98 -6.14
C GLN A 148 -5.57 16.06 -4.73
N LYS A 149 -6.84 15.66 -4.59
CA LYS A 149 -7.58 15.76 -3.33
C LYS A 149 -6.98 14.85 -2.28
N THR A 150 -6.72 13.59 -2.63
CA THR A 150 -6.09 12.60 -1.75
C THR A 150 -4.64 12.97 -1.45
N ALA A 151 -3.92 13.55 -2.41
CA ALA A 151 -2.55 14.04 -2.20
C ALA A 151 -2.50 15.18 -1.17
N GLN A 152 -3.40 16.16 -1.27
CA GLN A 152 -3.50 17.28 -0.31
C GLN A 152 -3.84 16.80 1.10
N ILE A 153 -4.69 15.77 1.21
CA ILE A 153 -5.06 15.10 2.46
C ILE A 153 -3.82 14.47 3.11
N ALA A 154 -3.03 13.70 2.35
CA ALA A 154 -1.80 13.07 2.83
C ALA A 154 -0.77 14.09 3.32
N ILE A 155 -0.53 15.14 2.54
CA ILE A 155 0.39 16.24 2.90
C ILE A 155 -0.07 16.93 4.18
N ARG A 156 -1.35 17.29 4.28
CA ARG A 156 -1.88 17.96 5.48
C ARG A 156 -1.71 17.08 6.73
N ALA A 157 -1.97 15.79 6.63
CA ALA A 157 -1.75 14.85 7.73
C ALA A 157 -0.27 14.82 8.16
N ALA A 158 0.66 14.78 7.21
CA ALA A 158 2.09 14.79 7.49
C ALA A 158 2.58 16.14 8.09
N LEU A 159 2.17 17.27 7.52
CA LEU A 159 2.51 18.62 8.02
C LEU A 159 1.97 18.90 9.43
N THR A 160 0.87 18.26 9.82
CA THR A 160 0.35 18.34 11.20
C THR A 160 1.10 17.44 12.19
N GLY A 161 2.18 16.80 11.76
CA GLY A 161 3.09 16.04 12.61
C GLY A 161 2.71 14.57 12.80
N HIS A 162 1.92 13.99 11.89
CA HIS A 162 1.65 12.55 11.89
C HIS A 162 2.67 11.80 11.04
N ARG A 163 2.90 10.52 11.37
CA ARG A 163 3.57 9.58 10.46
C ARG A 163 2.52 9.08 9.46
N VAL A 164 2.80 9.25 8.17
CA VAL A 164 1.86 8.91 7.10
C VAL A 164 2.54 8.00 6.11
N PHE A 165 1.96 6.83 5.89
CA PHE A 165 2.32 5.93 4.79
C PHE A 165 1.28 6.06 3.69
N ALA A 166 1.72 6.19 2.45
CA ALA A 166 0.81 6.22 1.32
C ALA A 166 1.40 5.54 0.09
N THR A 167 0.56 4.86 -0.69
CA THR A 167 1.01 4.34 -1.98
C THR A 167 0.81 5.32 -3.12
N VAL A 168 1.73 5.29 -4.08
CA VAL A 168 1.66 6.06 -5.33
C VAL A 168 2.09 5.17 -6.48
N HIS A 169 1.30 5.09 -7.55
CA HIS A 169 1.72 4.39 -8.76
C HIS A 169 2.71 5.23 -9.57
N ALA A 170 3.99 4.89 -9.47
CA ALA A 170 5.07 5.48 -10.23
C ALA A 170 6.11 4.41 -10.61
N ARG A 171 6.87 4.68 -11.68
CA ARG A 171 7.80 3.71 -12.29
C ARG A 171 9.19 3.67 -11.65
N HIS A 172 9.53 4.64 -10.81
CA HIS A 172 10.81 4.72 -10.07
C HIS A 172 10.75 5.86 -9.05
N LEU A 173 11.78 5.99 -8.21
CA LEU A 173 11.90 6.99 -7.14
C LEU A 173 11.61 8.42 -7.62
N ASN A 174 12.37 8.93 -8.61
CA ASN A 174 12.18 10.30 -9.12
C ASN A 174 10.79 10.55 -9.72
N ALA A 175 10.19 9.54 -10.37
CA ALA A 175 8.84 9.66 -10.93
C ALA A 175 7.78 9.75 -9.82
N THR A 176 8.05 9.17 -8.65
CA THR A 176 7.14 9.23 -7.50
C THR A 176 7.03 10.66 -6.98
N GLU A 177 8.19 11.33 -6.78
CA GLU A 177 8.23 12.74 -6.36
C GLU A 177 7.60 13.65 -7.42
N ALA A 178 7.95 13.47 -8.70
CA ALA A 178 7.38 14.25 -9.79
C ALA A 178 5.85 14.10 -9.88
N ARG A 179 5.33 12.87 -9.71
CA ARG A 179 3.89 12.60 -9.69
C ARG A 179 3.19 13.31 -8.53
N MET A 180 3.80 13.31 -7.35
CA MET A 180 3.25 14.05 -6.21
C MET A 180 3.22 15.55 -6.47
N ILE A 181 4.30 16.12 -7.01
CA ILE A 181 4.36 17.54 -7.37
C ILE A 181 3.28 17.90 -8.40
N GLU A 182 3.06 17.06 -9.41
CA GLU A 182 2.01 17.22 -10.41
C GLU A 182 0.61 17.24 -9.75
N LEU A 183 0.34 16.32 -8.84
CA LEU A 183 -0.96 16.23 -8.16
C LEU A 183 -1.23 17.44 -7.25
N ILE A 184 -0.23 17.90 -6.51
CA ILE A 184 -0.42 18.93 -5.46
C ILE A 184 -0.26 20.35 -6.02
N GLY A 185 0.52 20.52 -7.08
CA GLY A 185 0.82 21.80 -7.73
C GLY A 185 1.75 22.75 -6.95
N ARG A 186 2.22 22.34 -5.76
CA ARG A 186 3.09 23.12 -4.85
C ARG A 186 4.23 22.25 -4.35
N LYS A 187 5.43 22.49 -4.85
CA LYS A 187 6.61 21.68 -4.51
C LYS A 187 7.04 21.88 -3.07
N GLU A 188 6.85 23.08 -2.54
CA GLU A 188 7.29 23.51 -1.22
C GLU A 188 6.65 22.67 -0.11
N GLU A 189 5.33 22.46 -0.17
CA GLU A 189 4.59 21.66 0.83
C GLU A 189 5.07 20.20 0.87
N LEU A 190 5.45 19.62 -0.29
CA LEU A 190 6.00 18.27 -0.34
C LEU A 190 7.40 18.23 0.26
N CYS A 191 8.26 19.20 -0.06
CA CYS A 191 9.62 19.27 0.49
C CYS A 191 9.64 19.41 2.02
N GLU A 192 8.64 20.06 2.61
CA GLU A 192 8.53 20.22 4.06
C GLU A 192 8.14 18.93 4.81
N CYS A 193 7.39 18.03 4.17
CA CYS A 193 6.85 16.85 4.85
C CYS A 193 7.36 15.50 4.33
N LEU A 194 7.92 15.42 3.13
CA LEU A 194 8.39 14.17 2.54
C LEU A 194 9.65 13.67 3.26
N SER A 195 9.52 12.57 3.98
CA SER A 195 10.62 11.96 4.73
C SER A 195 11.34 10.87 3.94
N GLY A 196 10.63 10.19 3.03
CA GLY A 196 11.26 9.28 2.09
C GLY A 196 10.34 8.66 1.05
N VAL A 197 10.95 8.06 0.05
CA VAL A 197 10.29 7.28 -0.99
C VAL A 197 10.90 5.89 -1.01
N VAL A 198 10.06 4.86 -1.03
CA VAL A 198 10.44 3.45 -1.20
C VAL A 198 9.80 2.95 -2.48
N TYR A 199 10.61 2.56 -3.45
CA TYR A 199 10.17 1.88 -4.66
C TYR A 199 10.31 0.36 -4.47
N GLN A 200 9.30 -0.39 -4.93
CA GLN A 200 9.24 -1.83 -4.76
C GLN A 200 8.88 -2.54 -6.07
N GLU A 201 9.61 -3.61 -6.35
CA GLU A 201 9.35 -4.54 -7.45
C GLU A 201 9.47 -5.99 -6.98
N ILE A 202 8.72 -6.90 -7.61
CA ILE A 202 8.77 -8.33 -7.29
C ILE A 202 9.36 -9.08 -8.47
N LEU A 203 10.33 -9.93 -8.18
CA LEU A 203 10.88 -10.91 -9.10
C LEU A 203 10.71 -12.32 -8.53
N LEU A 204 10.95 -13.33 -9.37
CA LEU A 204 11.02 -14.71 -8.92
C LEU A 204 12.44 -15.04 -8.46
N ASP A 205 12.55 -15.70 -7.32
CA ASP A 205 13.80 -16.21 -6.80
C ASP A 205 14.20 -17.55 -7.47
N TYR A 206 15.34 -18.11 -7.09
CA TYR A 206 15.83 -19.38 -7.65
C TYR A 206 14.88 -20.58 -7.45
N THR A 207 13.93 -20.47 -6.52
CA THR A 207 12.91 -21.49 -6.24
C THR A 207 11.55 -21.19 -6.89
N GLN A 208 11.47 -20.17 -7.75
CA GLN A 208 10.23 -19.64 -8.33
C GLN A 208 9.28 -19.01 -7.28
N SER A 209 9.80 -18.65 -6.11
CA SER A 209 9.04 -17.91 -5.10
C SER A 209 9.17 -16.41 -5.35
N SER A 210 8.10 -15.64 -5.11
CA SER A 210 8.12 -14.19 -5.21
C SER A 210 9.07 -13.59 -4.17
N ALA A 211 9.97 -12.70 -4.61
CA ALA A 211 10.91 -12.00 -3.77
C ALA A 211 11.03 -10.52 -4.17
N VAL A 212 11.21 -9.68 -3.17
CA VAL A 212 11.13 -8.23 -3.28
C VAL A 212 12.50 -7.60 -3.52
N LEU A 213 12.52 -6.65 -4.46
CA LEU A 213 13.58 -5.67 -4.67
C LEU A 213 13.13 -4.30 -4.20
N TRP A 214 14.06 -3.55 -3.61
CA TRP A 214 13.80 -2.20 -3.14
C TRP A 214 14.74 -1.18 -3.77
N GLY A 215 14.21 -0.01 -4.07
CA GLY A 215 14.97 1.23 -4.14
C GLY A 215 14.41 2.18 -3.10
N TYR A 216 15.22 3.10 -2.58
CA TYR A 216 14.74 4.10 -1.63
C TYR A 216 15.53 5.41 -1.73
N ASN A 217 14.88 6.49 -1.31
CA ASN A 217 15.44 7.81 -1.13
C ASN A 217 14.90 8.37 0.20
N PHE A 218 15.74 8.41 1.25
CA PHE A 218 15.40 9.00 2.54
C PHE A 218 16.08 10.36 2.69
N MET A 219 15.27 11.38 2.99
CA MET A 219 15.73 12.77 3.05
C MET A 219 16.05 13.25 4.47
N TYR A 220 15.62 12.51 5.50
CA TYR A 220 15.74 12.93 6.90
C TYR A 220 16.83 12.13 7.65
N ASN A 221 17.68 12.82 8.44
CA ASN A 221 18.79 12.26 9.24
C ASN A 221 19.90 11.51 8.47
N GLY A 222 20.41 12.13 7.41
CA GLY A 222 21.44 11.56 6.55
C GLY A 222 20.83 11.07 5.25
N PHE A 223 21.34 11.61 4.15
CA PHE A 223 20.83 11.28 2.82
C PHE A 223 21.21 9.84 2.50
N GLU A 224 20.20 8.99 2.39
CA GLU A 224 20.39 7.57 2.07
C GLU A 224 19.59 7.21 0.84
N LYS A 225 20.31 6.78 -0.19
CA LYS A 225 19.75 6.55 -1.51
C LYS A 225 20.31 5.27 -2.11
N LYS A 226 19.41 4.38 -2.51
CA LYS A 226 19.70 3.15 -3.25
C LYS A 226 18.74 3.05 -4.43
N GLY A 227 19.28 2.91 -5.64
CA GLY A 227 18.50 2.54 -6.82
C GLY A 227 18.10 1.07 -6.78
N TRP A 228 16.98 0.70 -7.40
CA TRP A 228 16.53 -0.70 -7.45
C TRP A 228 17.54 -1.60 -8.21
N GLU A 229 18.33 -0.99 -9.10
CA GLU A 229 19.39 -1.64 -9.88
C GLU A 229 20.45 -2.28 -8.96
N TYR A 230 20.76 -1.66 -7.82
CA TYR A 230 21.71 -2.23 -6.85
C TYR A 230 21.15 -3.47 -6.15
N SER A 231 19.86 -3.45 -5.79
CA SER A 231 19.21 -4.65 -5.23
C SER A 231 19.12 -5.76 -6.27
N TYR A 232 18.97 -5.41 -7.55
CA TYR A 232 19.01 -6.37 -8.65
C TYR A 232 20.40 -7.00 -8.81
N GLU A 233 21.47 -6.22 -8.77
CA GLU A 233 22.86 -6.72 -8.76
C GLU A 233 23.13 -7.63 -7.55
N GLU A 234 22.65 -7.25 -6.35
CA GLU A 234 22.75 -8.05 -5.13
C GLU A 234 22.03 -9.40 -5.28
N ALA A 235 20.84 -9.39 -5.87
CA ALA A 235 20.09 -10.60 -6.19
C ALA A 235 20.87 -11.49 -7.17
N GLN A 236 21.46 -10.92 -8.23
CA GLN A 236 22.29 -11.67 -9.18
C GLN A 236 23.54 -12.27 -8.51
N ASN A 237 24.25 -11.49 -7.71
CA ASN A 237 25.47 -11.90 -7.01
C ASN A 237 25.20 -13.03 -6.01
N ASN A 238 24.02 -13.03 -5.38
CA ASN A 238 23.58 -14.11 -4.49
C ASN A 238 22.80 -15.23 -5.22
N GLN A 239 22.97 -15.35 -6.55
CA GLN A 239 22.33 -16.40 -7.36
C GLN A 239 20.81 -16.48 -7.18
N TRP A 240 20.15 -15.32 -7.06
CA TRP A 240 18.71 -15.18 -6.85
C TRP A 240 18.20 -15.83 -5.56
N ARG A 241 19.06 -16.01 -4.55
CA ARG A 241 18.64 -16.52 -3.24
C ARG A 241 17.96 -15.41 -2.45
N SER A 242 16.68 -15.62 -2.14
CA SER A 242 15.90 -14.75 -1.26
C SER A 242 15.77 -15.35 0.14
N ARG A 243 15.41 -14.53 1.12
CA ARG A 243 15.16 -14.93 2.51
C ARG A 243 13.75 -14.52 2.93
N PRO A 244 13.05 -15.33 3.74
CA PRO A 244 11.77 -14.92 4.32
C PRO A 244 11.99 -13.74 5.29
N PHE A 245 10.98 -12.88 5.41
CA PHE A 245 10.94 -11.80 6.40
C PHE A 245 9.52 -11.51 6.86
#